data_AF-A0A0A1SUK6-F1
#
_entry.id   AF-A0A0A1SUK6-F1
#
_cell.length_a   1.000
_cell.length_b   1.000
_cell.length_c   1.000
_cell.angle_alpha   90.00
_cell.angle_beta   90.00
_cell.angle_gamma   90.00
#
_symmetry.space_group_name_H-M   'P 1'
#
loop_
_entity.id
_entity.type
_entity.pdbx_description
1 polymer ?
#
loop_
_entity_poly.entity_id
_entity_poly.type
_entity_poly.pdbx_seq_one_letter_code
_entity_poly.pdbx_strand_id
1 'polypeptide(L)'
;MDDKQPDLTQRLRLLEQILGESCRVTDEPAEWEAHEKNLEKKNEDTKTPQEVSNIGDHLLSEELSNVEYSVLNPPADLYNEREPGTQGENDLVYCSWQTITSYTEHFIGKTNRTKALPFFEKILNSTKWDFYYVHDFLKPKEPAHLLVPTSQLEYFLASINAVLDTKLRIPSGPHRKIFFLKFPFEDISRPRYLLCHRPAKVEDEAANDDAADADAEFLNNPHQWPVIAKADVDSFHESSAESKEAWMSVMELLKVELNKHKADAEERRKKRKERDATELQKIAKVLADTNTVFIAIDFEAIEVSPHPISEVGISIVDPRELQTTNPGDKGENWWPLIKAHHLRIHEYAGLRNYRHVQGWPENFIFGDSVIVPKAEVAAAILNIFEPYTSTERTITLVGHDLGQDTRYLYKVGIDLEKLASSIDQVDTQRLHKAWKDLDQQRSLGRVLDDLELSYEYLHNAGNDAMYTLRAMLAIAVAVGKGTSEKDDESIEKSSSPSEGQV
;
A
#
# COMPACT_ATOMS: atom_id res chain seq x y z
N MET A 1 17.26 36.01 34.37
CA MET A 1 18.73 36.04 34.37
C MET A 1 19.17 34.78 35.11
N ASP A 2 18.88 33.63 34.51
CA ASP A 2 19.79 32.84 33.67
C ASP A 2 20.98 32.30 34.46
N ASP A 3 20.81 31.07 34.94
CA ASP A 3 21.88 30.24 35.44
C ASP A 3 21.52 28.74 35.28
N LYS A 4 21.57 28.24 34.03
CA LYS A 4 21.57 26.81 33.70
C LYS A 4 22.33 26.51 32.40
N GLN A 5 23.54 27.08 32.25
CA GLN A 5 24.47 26.67 31.19
C GLN A 5 25.81 26.04 31.67
N PRO A 6 25.86 25.06 32.62
CA PRO A 6 27.12 24.34 32.87
C PRO A 6 27.35 23.10 31.97
N ASP A 7 26.39 22.67 31.15
CA ASP A 7 26.36 21.28 30.65
C ASP A 7 26.95 21.08 29.23
N LEU A 8 26.89 22.08 28.36
CA LEU A 8 27.31 21.92 26.96
C LEU A 8 28.84 21.80 26.81
N THR A 9 29.58 22.60 27.56
CA THR A 9 31.05 22.67 27.49
C THR A 9 31.72 21.42 28.06
N GLN A 10 31.16 20.81 29.11
CA GLN A 10 31.65 19.54 29.64
C GLN A 10 31.40 18.38 28.66
N ARG A 11 30.23 18.35 28.00
CA ARG A 11 29.88 17.34 27.00
C ARG A 11 30.73 17.44 25.74
N LEU A 12 30.99 18.66 25.25
CA LEU A 12 31.88 18.90 24.12
C LEU A 12 33.30 18.39 24.40
N ARG A 13 33.86 18.65 25.58
CA ARG A 13 35.19 18.15 25.97
C ARG A 13 35.27 16.62 26.01
N LEU A 14 34.21 15.96 26.49
CA LEU A 14 34.15 14.50 26.52
C LEU A 14 34.10 13.91 25.10
N LEU A 15 33.34 14.55 24.20
CA LEU A 15 33.25 14.18 22.79
C LEU A 15 34.60 14.36 22.06
N GLU A 16 35.30 15.46 22.29
CA GLU A 16 36.65 15.68 21.73
C GLU A 16 37.66 14.64 22.23
N GLN A 17 37.55 14.22 23.50
CA GLN A 17 38.38 13.15 24.07
C GLN A 17 38.13 11.79 23.45
N ILE A 18 36.88 11.50 23.09
CA ILE A 18 36.47 10.21 22.49
C ILE A 18 36.84 10.15 21.01
N LEU A 19 36.67 11.26 20.29
CA LEU A 19 36.83 11.32 18.84
C LEU A 19 38.27 11.66 18.41
N GLY A 20 39.08 12.24 19.31
CA GLY A 20 40.45 12.65 18.99
C GLY A 20 40.56 13.89 18.08
N GLU A 21 39.44 14.57 17.83
CA GLU A 21 39.33 15.76 16.99
C GLU A 21 38.50 16.85 17.68
N SER A 22 38.68 18.12 17.30
CA SER A 22 37.96 19.24 17.92
C SER A 22 36.53 19.40 17.39
N CYS A 23 35.56 19.59 18.28
CA CYS A 23 34.13 19.71 17.97
C CYS A 23 33.62 21.11 18.29
N ARG A 24 32.72 21.65 17.46
CA ARG A 24 32.04 22.94 17.67
C ARG A 24 30.55 22.82 17.40
N VAL A 25 29.75 23.62 18.09
CA VAL A 25 28.30 23.73 17.87
C VAL A 25 28.06 24.87 16.87
N THR A 26 27.23 24.63 15.85
CA THR A 26 26.87 25.62 14.83
C THR A 26 25.39 25.96 14.94
N ASP A 27 25.07 27.25 14.99
CA ASP A 27 23.69 27.77 15.01
C ASP A 27 23.30 28.28 13.62
N GLU A 28 22.82 27.42 12.70
CA GLU A 28 22.09 27.89 11.50
C GLU A 28 20.88 27.00 11.18
N PRO A 29 19.66 27.55 11.24
CA PRO A 29 18.43 26.94 10.74
C PRO A 29 17.98 27.64 9.45
N ALA A 30 18.32 27.11 8.27
CA ALA A 30 17.87 27.70 7.01
C ALA A 30 17.82 26.70 5.86
N GLU A 31 16.90 25.74 5.89
CA GLU A 31 16.59 24.94 4.67
C GLU A 31 15.16 24.36 4.62
N TRP A 32 14.36 24.47 5.69
CA TRP A 32 13.04 23.84 5.77
C TRP A 32 11.86 24.75 5.35
N GLU A 33 11.90 26.05 5.67
CA GLU A 33 10.75 26.97 5.47
C GLU A 33 10.47 27.37 4.01
N ALA A 34 11.42 27.13 3.08
CA ALA A 34 11.23 27.42 1.66
C ALA A 34 10.43 26.33 0.92
N HIS A 35 10.30 25.14 1.50
CA HIS A 35 9.70 23.99 0.83
C HIS A 35 8.16 23.93 0.99
N GLU A 36 7.60 24.50 2.06
CA GLU A 36 6.14 24.51 2.30
C GLU A 36 5.42 25.58 1.46
N LYS A 37 5.97 26.78 1.31
CA LYS A 37 5.31 27.88 0.57
C LYS A 37 5.21 27.66 -0.95
N ASN A 38 5.96 26.71 -1.51
CA ASN A 38 5.90 26.36 -2.93
C ASN A 38 4.87 25.26 -3.25
N LEU A 39 4.38 24.53 -2.25
CA LEU A 39 3.38 23.46 -2.42
C LEU A 39 1.94 24.00 -2.45
N GLU A 40 1.67 25.15 -1.82
CA GLU A 40 0.31 25.72 -1.72
C GLU A 40 -0.11 26.57 -2.94
N LYS A 41 0.80 26.96 -3.84
CA LYS A 41 0.49 27.80 -5.01
C LYS A 41 0.17 27.07 -6.32
N LYS A 42 0.14 25.73 -6.34
CA LYS A 42 -0.07 24.93 -7.57
C LYS A 42 -1.43 24.23 -7.68
N ASN A 43 -2.36 24.47 -6.76
CA ASN A 43 -3.66 23.77 -6.70
C ASN A 43 -4.88 24.62 -7.10
N GLU A 44 -4.69 25.71 -7.84
CA GLU A 44 -5.78 26.44 -8.48
C GLU A 44 -5.44 26.68 -9.95
N ASP A 45 -5.84 25.74 -10.81
CA ASP A 45 -6.26 25.98 -12.20
C ASP A 45 -6.61 24.63 -12.85
N THR A 46 -7.84 24.18 -12.64
CA THR A 46 -8.44 23.08 -13.41
C THR A 46 -8.77 23.57 -14.82
N LYS A 47 -7.91 23.28 -15.80
CA LYS A 47 -8.21 23.42 -17.23
C LYS A 47 -8.97 22.22 -17.76
N THR A 48 -9.81 22.47 -18.76
CA THR A 48 -10.76 21.48 -19.31
C THR A 48 -10.06 20.45 -20.22
N PRO A 49 -10.65 19.25 -20.42
CA PRO A 49 -9.98 18.14 -21.13
C PRO A 49 -9.52 18.43 -22.57
N GLN A 50 -10.14 19.38 -23.27
CA GLN A 50 -9.76 19.78 -24.63
C GLN A 50 -8.55 20.72 -24.68
N GLU A 51 -8.23 21.43 -23.59
CA GLU A 51 -7.05 22.32 -23.54
C GLU A 51 -5.77 21.54 -23.19
N VAL A 52 -5.90 20.39 -22.50
CA VAL A 52 -4.77 19.52 -22.14
C VAL A 52 -4.22 18.76 -23.36
N SER A 53 -5.05 18.43 -24.36
CA SER A 53 -4.58 17.77 -25.59
C SER A 53 -3.71 18.70 -26.44
N ASN A 54 -4.11 19.97 -26.60
CA ASN A 54 -3.35 20.96 -27.37
C ASN A 54 -2.03 21.37 -26.72
N ILE A 55 -1.94 21.36 -25.39
CA ILE A 55 -0.68 21.62 -24.68
C ILE A 55 0.30 20.46 -24.86
N GLY A 56 -0.19 19.22 -24.88
CA GLY A 56 0.63 18.02 -25.10
C GLY A 56 1.29 17.97 -26.48
N ASP A 57 0.59 18.38 -27.53
CA ASP A 57 1.13 18.44 -28.90
C ASP A 57 2.20 19.52 -29.07
N HIS A 58 2.06 20.66 -28.38
CA HIS A 58 3.00 21.76 -28.45
C HIS A 58 4.29 21.48 -27.64
N LEU A 59 4.19 20.82 -26.49
CA LEU A 59 5.37 20.42 -25.70
C LEU A 59 6.17 19.30 -26.37
N LEU A 60 5.50 18.30 -26.96
CA LEU A 60 6.18 17.20 -27.67
C LEU A 60 6.99 17.69 -28.88
N SER A 61 6.48 18.69 -29.62
CA SER A 61 7.17 19.24 -30.79
C SER A 61 8.33 20.18 -30.42
N GLU A 62 8.19 21.04 -29.41
CA GLU A 62 9.27 21.92 -28.95
C GLU A 62 10.39 21.17 -28.20
N GLU A 63 10.07 20.19 -27.35
CA GLU A 63 11.09 19.44 -26.61
C GLU A 63 11.89 18.48 -27.51
N LEU A 64 11.27 17.85 -28.50
CA LEU A 64 11.97 17.01 -29.48
C LEU A 64 12.92 17.82 -30.39
N SER A 65 12.62 19.10 -30.63
CA SER A 65 13.47 19.98 -31.44
C SER A 65 14.74 20.45 -30.72
N ASN A 66 14.78 20.37 -29.39
CA ASN A 66 15.86 20.90 -28.53
C ASN A 66 16.82 19.82 -27.98
N VAL A 67 16.64 18.55 -28.32
CA VAL A 67 17.56 17.47 -27.91
C VAL A 67 18.80 17.47 -28.80
N GLU A 68 19.98 17.51 -28.20
CA GLU A 68 21.27 17.36 -28.91
C GLU A 68 21.24 16.11 -29.82
N TYR A 69 21.47 16.33 -31.11
CA TYR A 69 21.37 15.37 -32.23
C TYR A 69 22.18 14.06 -32.04
N SER A 70 23.04 13.96 -31.03
CA SER A 70 23.90 12.79 -30.76
C SER A 70 23.28 11.73 -29.83
N VAL A 71 22.17 12.01 -29.12
CA VAL A 71 21.51 11.05 -28.21
C VAL A 71 20.38 10.26 -28.89
N LEU A 72 20.01 10.63 -30.12
CA LEU A 72 18.84 10.12 -30.85
C LEU A 72 19.17 9.19 -32.03
N ASN A 73 20.41 8.75 -32.19
CA ASN A 73 20.70 7.73 -33.20
C ASN A 73 20.49 6.33 -32.60
N PRO A 74 19.52 5.54 -33.09
CA PRO A 74 19.42 4.15 -32.70
C PRO A 74 20.73 3.42 -33.08
N PRO A 75 21.15 2.39 -32.31
CA PRO A 75 22.21 1.50 -32.75
C PRO A 75 21.98 1.04 -34.18
N ALA A 76 23.05 0.94 -34.97
CA ALA A 76 22.96 0.63 -36.40
C ALA A 76 22.26 -0.71 -36.71
N ASP A 77 22.23 -1.61 -35.73
CA ASP A 77 21.63 -2.94 -35.74
C ASP A 77 20.26 -3.00 -35.04
N LEU A 78 19.74 -1.89 -34.50
CA LEU A 78 18.47 -1.87 -33.76
C LEU A 78 17.26 -2.18 -34.66
N TYR A 79 17.36 -1.82 -35.94
CA TYR A 79 16.32 -2.05 -36.94
C TYR A 79 16.94 -2.68 -38.18
N ASN A 80 16.49 -3.88 -38.53
CA ASN A 80 17.02 -4.61 -39.68
C ASN A 80 15.90 -4.83 -40.70
N GLU A 81 16.17 -4.51 -41.97
CA GLU A 81 15.23 -4.83 -43.03
C GLU A 81 15.13 -6.35 -43.19
N ARG A 82 13.92 -6.87 -43.01
CA ARG A 82 13.61 -8.30 -43.07
C ARG A 82 12.40 -8.52 -43.93
N GLU A 83 12.35 -9.68 -44.58
CA GLU A 83 11.15 -10.09 -45.30
C GLU A 83 10.08 -10.58 -44.31
N PRO A 84 8.81 -10.15 -44.46
CA PRO A 84 7.70 -10.68 -43.67
C PRO A 84 7.65 -12.21 -43.69
N GLY A 85 7.43 -12.81 -42.52
CA GLY A 85 7.38 -14.25 -42.33
C GLY A 85 8.73 -14.91 -42.05
N THR A 86 9.87 -14.21 -42.17
CA THR A 86 11.18 -14.75 -41.80
C THR A 86 11.28 -14.97 -40.29
N GLN A 87 11.93 -16.06 -39.86
CA GLN A 87 12.13 -16.31 -38.43
C GLN A 87 13.17 -15.34 -37.84
N GLY A 88 12.94 -14.91 -36.60
CA GLY A 88 13.90 -14.10 -35.85
C GLY A 88 15.21 -14.83 -35.56
N GLU A 89 16.21 -14.08 -35.10
CA GLU A 89 17.52 -14.63 -34.71
C GLU A 89 17.43 -15.48 -33.43
N ASN A 90 18.42 -16.34 -33.22
CA ASN A 90 18.46 -17.30 -32.11
C ASN A 90 18.57 -16.64 -30.72
N ASP A 91 19.37 -15.58 -30.65
CA ASP A 91 19.69 -14.84 -29.43
C ASP A 91 18.82 -13.60 -29.23
N LEU A 92 17.92 -13.31 -30.19
CA LEU A 92 16.99 -12.20 -30.10
C LEU A 92 16.03 -12.42 -28.93
N VAL A 93 15.90 -11.38 -28.11
CA VAL A 93 15.05 -11.36 -26.93
C VAL A 93 13.87 -10.44 -27.17
N TYR A 94 12.69 -10.87 -26.75
CA TYR A 94 11.44 -10.17 -27.01
C TYR A 94 10.72 -9.78 -25.72
N CYS A 95 9.81 -8.83 -25.86
CA CYS A 95 8.73 -8.59 -24.92
C CYS A 95 7.41 -8.49 -25.69
N SER A 96 6.29 -8.74 -25.02
CA SER A 96 4.99 -8.64 -25.70
C SER A 96 4.58 -7.19 -25.89
N TRP A 97 3.92 -6.88 -27.00
CA TRP A 97 3.38 -5.55 -27.26
C TRP A 97 2.40 -5.12 -26.16
N GLN A 98 1.56 -6.05 -25.69
CA GLN A 98 0.64 -5.81 -24.58
C GLN A 98 1.37 -5.41 -23.29
N THR A 99 2.53 -6.00 -23.00
CA THR A 99 3.36 -5.59 -21.86
C THR A 99 3.88 -4.17 -22.02
N ILE A 100 4.31 -3.79 -23.24
CA ILE A 100 4.78 -2.43 -23.54
C ILE A 100 3.65 -1.41 -23.38
N THR A 101 2.49 -1.64 -23.98
CA THR A 101 1.37 -0.68 -23.95
C THR A 101 0.77 -0.52 -22.55
N SER A 102 0.88 -1.54 -21.69
CA SER A 102 0.44 -1.49 -20.29
C SER A 102 1.53 -1.02 -19.31
N TYR A 103 2.72 -0.63 -19.81
CA TYR A 103 3.88 -0.36 -18.98
C TYR A 103 3.69 0.82 -18.02
N THR A 104 3.05 1.89 -18.48
CA THR A 104 2.76 3.11 -17.69
C THR A 104 1.92 2.83 -16.45
N GLU A 105 0.94 1.94 -16.57
CA GLU A 105 0.03 1.59 -15.49
C GLU A 105 0.72 0.73 -14.42
N HIS A 106 1.58 -0.19 -14.84
CA HIS A 106 2.09 -1.27 -14.00
C HIS A 106 3.51 -1.02 -13.46
N PHE A 107 4.34 -0.25 -14.17
CA PHE A 107 5.78 -0.15 -13.89
C PHE A 107 6.27 1.29 -13.70
N ILE A 108 5.40 2.29 -13.85
CA ILE A 108 5.71 3.69 -13.55
C ILE A 108 4.97 4.15 -12.29
N GLY A 109 5.74 4.67 -11.33
CA GLY A 109 5.21 5.26 -10.09
C GLY A 109 4.37 6.52 -10.34
N LYS A 110 3.47 6.84 -9.40
CA LYS A 110 2.48 7.94 -9.51
C LYS A 110 3.10 9.27 -9.95
N THR A 111 4.29 9.61 -9.44
CA THR A 111 5.00 10.87 -9.73
C THR A 111 5.35 11.05 -11.20
N ASN A 112 5.83 10.00 -11.86
CA ASN A 112 6.30 10.08 -13.26
C ASN A 112 5.25 9.63 -14.27
N ARG A 113 4.18 8.97 -13.82
CA ARG A 113 3.15 8.40 -14.69
C ARG A 113 2.49 9.46 -15.56
N THR A 114 2.03 10.57 -14.97
CA THR A 114 1.36 11.65 -15.71
C THR A 114 2.24 12.27 -16.78
N LYS A 115 3.56 12.35 -16.54
CA LYS A 115 4.52 12.90 -17.50
C LYS A 115 4.84 11.93 -18.64
N ALA A 116 4.98 10.64 -18.32
CA ALA A 116 5.35 9.62 -19.30
C ALA A 116 4.16 9.14 -20.16
N LEU A 117 2.93 9.23 -19.65
CA LEU A 117 1.72 8.71 -20.30
C LEU A 117 1.56 9.14 -21.78
N PRO A 118 1.76 10.42 -22.16
CA PRO A 118 1.59 10.86 -23.56
C PRO A 118 2.51 10.13 -24.55
N PHE A 119 3.73 9.76 -24.13
CA PHE A 119 4.67 8.99 -24.98
C PHE A 119 4.14 7.59 -25.27
N PHE A 120 3.44 6.96 -24.33
CA PHE A 120 2.89 5.62 -24.50
C PHE A 120 1.53 5.64 -25.24
N GLU A 121 0.74 6.70 -25.08
CA GLU A 121 -0.49 6.90 -25.86
C GLU A 121 -0.19 7.12 -27.35
N LYS A 122 0.92 7.78 -27.65
CA LYS A 122 1.40 8.08 -29.02
C LYS A 122 2.61 7.22 -29.41
N ILE A 123 2.74 6.02 -28.85
CA ILE A 123 3.94 5.17 -28.97
C ILE A 123 4.32 4.78 -30.41
N LEU A 124 3.32 4.69 -31.30
CA LEU A 124 3.52 4.43 -32.73
C LEU A 124 3.83 5.73 -33.51
N ASN A 125 3.48 6.90 -32.98
CA ASN A 125 3.69 8.17 -33.67
C ASN A 125 5.10 8.73 -33.43
N SER A 126 5.73 8.37 -32.31
CA SER A 126 7.04 8.92 -31.92
C SER A 126 8.22 7.99 -32.23
N THR A 127 7.96 6.70 -32.47
CA THR A 127 9.01 5.67 -32.40
C THR A 127 8.83 4.63 -33.50
N LYS A 128 9.95 4.24 -34.12
CA LYS A 128 10.03 3.12 -35.06
C LYS A 128 10.02 1.79 -34.31
N TRP A 129 9.33 0.77 -34.83
CA TRP A 129 9.22 -0.55 -34.20
C TRP A 129 9.32 -1.68 -35.21
N ASP A 130 10.06 -2.74 -34.88
CA ASP A 130 10.02 -4.01 -35.62
C ASP A 130 9.09 -4.97 -34.87
N PHE A 131 8.04 -5.40 -35.54
CA PHE A 131 7.04 -6.30 -34.97
C PHE A 131 7.28 -7.73 -35.41
N TYR A 132 7.08 -8.65 -34.46
CA TYR A 132 7.13 -10.08 -34.67
C TYR A 132 5.84 -10.72 -34.16
N TYR A 133 5.51 -11.90 -34.68
CA TYR A 133 4.36 -12.66 -34.20
C TYR A 133 4.75 -14.11 -33.88
N VAL A 134 4.04 -14.69 -32.92
CA VAL A 134 4.14 -16.11 -32.57
C VAL A 134 2.76 -16.68 -32.26
N HIS A 135 2.43 -17.84 -32.79
CA HIS A 135 1.18 -18.53 -32.49
C HIS A 135 1.35 -19.50 -31.33
N ASP A 136 0.28 -19.70 -30.56
CA ASP A 136 0.17 -20.83 -29.63
C ASP A 136 -0.21 -22.09 -30.43
N PHE A 137 0.75 -23.01 -30.62
CA PHE A 137 0.55 -24.26 -31.36
C PHE A 137 -0.50 -25.19 -30.73
N LEU A 138 -0.75 -25.08 -29.43
CA LEU A 138 -1.80 -25.85 -28.75
C LEU A 138 -3.18 -25.22 -28.93
N LYS A 139 -3.22 -23.96 -29.38
CA LYS A 139 -4.45 -23.19 -29.57
C LYS A 139 -4.46 -22.47 -30.92
N PRO A 140 -4.46 -23.21 -32.04
CA PRO A 140 -4.35 -22.63 -33.39
C PRO A 140 -5.52 -21.74 -33.82
N LYS A 141 -6.60 -21.66 -33.01
CA LYS A 141 -7.75 -20.79 -33.23
C LYS A 141 -7.65 -19.43 -32.52
N GLU A 142 -6.74 -19.29 -31.55
CA GLU A 142 -6.48 -18.02 -30.88
C GLU A 142 -5.58 -17.14 -31.76
N PRO A 143 -5.71 -15.80 -31.68
CA PRO A 143 -4.84 -14.89 -32.41
C PRO A 143 -3.37 -15.05 -31.97
N ALA A 144 -2.43 -14.72 -32.85
CA ALA A 144 -1.01 -14.72 -32.50
C ALA A 144 -0.70 -13.70 -31.40
N HIS A 145 0.41 -13.89 -30.69
CA HIS A 145 0.96 -12.89 -29.80
C HIS A 145 1.89 -11.95 -30.59
N LEU A 146 1.68 -10.64 -30.41
CA LEU A 146 2.52 -9.60 -30.99
C LEU A 146 3.72 -9.32 -30.07
N LEU A 147 4.91 -9.38 -30.65
CA LEU A 147 6.20 -9.27 -29.97
C LEU A 147 7.04 -8.15 -30.56
N VAL A 148 7.92 -7.61 -29.74
CA VAL A 148 8.88 -6.58 -30.10
C VAL A 148 10.23 -6.92 -29.46
N PRO A 149 11.37 -6.69 -30.15
CA PRO A 149 12.70 -6.82 -29.55
C PRO A 149 12.82 -5.99 -28.26
N THR A 150 13.30 -6.62 -27.18
CA THR A 150 13.45 -5.95 -25.88
C THR A 150 14.35 -4.71 -25.97
N SER A 151 15.36 -4.72 -26.85
CA SER A 151 16.25 -3.60 -27.11
C SER A 151 15.52 -2.35 -27.61
N GLN A 152 14.42 -2.51 -28.39
CA GLN A 152 13.62 -1.37 -28.87
C GLN A 152 12.83 -0.73 -27.73
N LEU A 153 12.33 -1.51 -26.76
CA LEU A 153 11.74 -0.97 -25.53
C LEU A 153 12.79 -0.23 -24.68
N GLU A 154 13.97 -0.79 -24.50
CA GLU A 154 15.05 -0.14 -23.74
C GLU A 154 15.44 1.20 -24.35
N TYR A 155 15.55 1.26 -25.69
CA TYR A 155 15.78 2.49 -26.42
C TYR A 155 14.65 3.50 -26.25
N PHE A 156 13.38 3.07 -26.37
CA PHE A 156 12.22 3.93 -26.14
C PHE A 156 12.17 4.49 -24.72
N LEU A 157 12.47 3.70 -23.70
CA LEU A 157 12.56 4.20 -22.32
C LEU A 157 13.70 5.20 -22.15
N ALA A 158 14.83 4.98 -22.84
CA ALA A 158 15.97 5.89 -22.81
C ALA A 158 15.64 7.25 -23.46
N SER A 159 14.88 7.27 -24.56
CA SER A 159 14.44 8.52 -25.18
C SER A 159 13.50 9.32 -24.26
N ILE A 160 12.56 8.66 -23.58
CA ILE A 160 11.69 9.33 -22.58
C ILE A 160 12.52 9.89 -21.42
N ASN A 161 13.53 9.14 -20.95
CA ASN A 161 14.41 9.60 -19.88
C ASN A 161 15.19 10.86 -20.26
N ALA A 162 15.63 10.95 -21.52
CA ALA A 162 16.35 12.10 -22.04
C ALA A 162 15.47 13.36 -22.09
N VAL A 163 14.17 13.20 -22.37
CA VAL A 163 13.22 14.33 -22.44
C VAL A 163 12.74 14.74 -21.06
N LEU A 164 12.36 13.79 -20.20
CA LEU A 164 11.63 14.08 -18.95
C LEU A 164 12.51 14.17 -17.69
N ASP A 165 13.83 14.05 -17.82
CA ASP A 165 14.78 13.85 -16.70
C ASP A 165 14.29 12.76 -15.74
N THR A 166 14.01 11.57 -16.31
CA THR A 166 13.51 10.41 -15.56
C THR A 166 14.49 9.24 -15.62
N LYS A 167 14.20 8.18 -14.84
CA LYS A 167 15.01 6.94 -14.78
C LYS A 167 14.16 5.69 -15.04
N LEU A 168 13.27 5.75 -16.01
CA LEU A 168 12.47 4.62 -16.48
C LEU A 168 13.38 3.48 -16.98
N ARG A 169 13.11 2.26 -16.53
CA ARG A 169 13.87 1.04 -16.84
C ARG A 169 12.95 -0.17 -16.75
N ILE A 170 13.24 -1.22 -17.51
CA ILE A 170 12.59 -2.52 -17.32
C ILE A 170 12.72 -2.94 -15.84
N PRO A 171 11.61 -3.29 -15.16
CA PRO A 171 11.60 -3.55 -13.72
C PRO A 171 12.48 -4.75 -13.35
N SER A 172 13.15 -4.65 -12.21
CA SER A 172 13.75 -5.79 -11.53
C SER A 172 12.70 -6.66 -10.83
N GLY A 173 13.02 -7.92 -10.56
CA GLY A 173 12.16 -8.82 -9.78
C GLY A 173 11.29 -9.76 -10.62
N PRO A 174 10.18 -10.29 -10.05
CA PRO A 174 9.40 -11.37 -10.67
C PRO A 174 8.90 -11.05 -12.08
N HIS A 175 8.48 -9.81 -12.33
CA HIS A 175 7.96 -9.36 -13.62
C HIS A 175 9.06 -9.15 -14.66
N ARG A 176 10.35 -9.22 -14.33
CA ARG A 176 11.43 -9.06 -15.32
C ARG A 176 11.34 -10.08 -16.46
N LYS A 177 10.88 -11.30 -16.18
CA LYS A 177 10.86 -12.40 -17.16
C LYS A 177 9.97 -12.12 -18.38
N ILE A 178 8.87 -11.39 -18.23
CA ILE A 178 7.94 -11.07 -19.34
C ILE A 178 8.54 -10.07 -20.34
N PHE A 179 9.61 -9.38 -19.95
CA PHE A 179 10.35 -8.45 -20.82
C PHE A 179 11.54 -9.10 -21.52
N PHE A 180 11.91 -10.33 -21.15
CA PHE A 180 13.07 -11.03 -21.67
C PHE A 180 12.69 -12.44 -22.16
N LEU A 181 11.69 -12.51 -23.04
CA LEU A 181 11.22 -13.76 -23.65
C LEU A 181 12.24 -14.24 -24.67
N LYS A 182 12.68 -15.49 -24.52
CA LYS A 182 13.66 -16.12 -25.40
C LYS A 182 13.04 -17.34 -26.07
N PHE A 183 13.42 -17.55 -27.33
CA PHE A 183 13.03 -18.72 -28.12
C PHE A 183 14.28 -19.48 -28.59
N PRO A 184 15.07 -20.06 -27.67
CA PRO A 184 16.35 -20.69 -27.98
C PRO A 184 16.17 -22.12 -28.53
N PHE A 185 15.15 -22.32 -29.38
CA PHE A 185 14.78 -23.62 -29.90
C PHE A 185 15.39 -23.79 -31.30
N GLU A 186 16.09 -24.90 -31.52
CA GLU A 186 16.55 -25.28 -32.87
C GLU A 186 15.50 -26.13 -33.59
N ASP A 187 14.67 -26.85 -32.83
CA ASP A 187 13.67 -27.82 -33.30
C ASP A 187 12.22 -27.28 -33.28
N ILE A 188 11.98 -26.06 -32.80
CA ILE A 188 10.68 -25.38 -32.83
C ILE A 188 10.81 -24.06 -33.60
N SER A 189 9.83 -23.77 -34.45
CA SER A 189 9.78 -22.51 -35.18
C SER A 189 9.77 -21.28 -34.25
N ARG A 190 10.68 -20.33 -34.52
CA ARG A 190 10.84 -19.08 -33.76
C ARG A 190 9.82 -18.01 -34.19
N PRO A 191 9.62 -16.93 -33.40
CA PRO A 191 8.80 -15.80 -33.81
C PRO A 191 9.17 -15.29 -35.20
N ARG A 192 8.16 -14.94 -35.99
CA ARG A 192 8.34 -14.50 -37.37
C ARG A 192 8.20 -12.99 -37.44
N TYR A 193 9.04 -12.35 -38.25
CA TYR A 193 8.97 -10.93 -38.51
C TYR A 193 7.65 -10.60 -39.22
N LEU A 194 6.93 -9.59 -38.72
CA LEU A 194 5.64 -9.17 -39.24
C LEU A 194 5.81 -7.96 -40.16
N LEU A 195 6.28 -6.84 -39.61
CA LEU A 195 6.51 -5.59 -40.32
C LEU A 195 7.43 -4.65 -39.53
N CYS A 196 7.90 -3.59 -40.18
CA CYS A 196 8.60 -2.48 -39.55
C CYS A 196 7.74 -1.23 -39.64
N HIS A 197 7.16 -0.85 -38.50
CA HIS A 197 6.36 0.36 -38.35
C HIS A 197 7.26 1.57 -38.31
N ARG A 198 6.96 2.58 -39.12
CA ARG A 198 7.69 3.84 -39.16
C ARG A 198 6.76 4.99 -38.77
N PRO A 199 7.18 5.91 -37.89
CA PRO A 199 6.38 7.08 -37.58
C PRO A 199 6.23 7.98 -38.81
N ALA A 200 5.10 8.69 -38.88
CA ALA A 200 4.87 9.78 -39.82
C ALA A 200 6.03 10.78 -39.77
N LYS A 201 6.55 11.20 -40.92
CA LYS A 201 7.62 12.21 -40.97
C LYS A 201 7.01 13.59 -40.76
N VAL A 202 7.57 14.38 -39.85
CA VAL A 202 7.11 15.75 -39.55
C VAL A 202 7.35 16.73 -40.72
N GLU A 203 8.20 16.41 -41.71
CA GLU A 203 8.69 17.40 -42.69
C GLU A 203 8.46 17.07 -44.18
N ASP A 204 7.86 15.94 -44.58
CA ASP A 204 7.54 15.68 -46.00
C ASP A 204 6.08 15.25 -46.18
N GLU A 205 5.28 16.20 -46.65
CA GLU A 205 3.83 16.11 -46.80
C GLU A 205 3.40 14.98 -47.78
N ALA A 206 2.44 14.16 -47.32
CA ALA A 206 1.51 13.31 -48.09
C ALA A 206 1.89 11.86 -48.45
N ALA A 207 3.11 11.35 -48.24
CA ALA A 207 3.43 9.95 -48.63
C ALA A 207 3.53 8.95 -47.46
N ASN A 208 3.71 9.41 -46.22
CA ASN A 208 4.05 8.53 -45.09
C ASN A 208 2.93 8.41 -44.03
N ASP A 209 1.99 9.35 -43.97
CA ASP A 209 0.90 9.35 -42.98
C ASP A 209 -0.07 8.19 -43.25
N ASP A 210 -0.46 7.99 -44.51
CA ASP A 210 -1.32 6.88 -44.93
C ASP A 210 -0.72 5.50 -44.58
N ALA A 211 0.61 5.37 -44.63
CA ALA A 211 1.31 4.11 -44.34
C ALA A 211 1.41 3.84 -42.83
N ALA A 212 1.70 4.87 -42.02
CA ALA A 212 1.75 4.73 -40.57
C ALA A 212 0.37 4.43 -39.97
N ASP A 213 -0.68 5.06 -40.51
CA ASP A 213 -2.06 4.81 -40.12
C ASP A 213 -2.52 3.40 -40.56
N ALA A 214 -2.15 2.97 -41.76
CA ALA A 214 -2.42 1.61 -42.23
C ALA A 214 -1.70 0.53 -41.40
N ASP A 215 -0.43 0.75 -41.03
CA ASP A 215 0.32 -0.15 -40.14
C ASP A 215 -0.35 -0.23 -38.76
N ALA A 216 -0.75 0.90 -38.18
CA ALA A 216 -1.45 0.95 -36.91
C ALA A 216 -2.82 0.23 -36.97
N GLU A 217 -3.59 0.41 -38.06
CA GLU A 217 -4.85 -0.31 -38.28
C GLU A 217 -4.61 -1.82 -38.39
N PHE A 218 -3.60 -2.24 -39.15
CA PHE A 218 -3.23 -3.64 -39.32
C PHE A 218 -2.78 -4.29 -37.99
N LEU A 219 -1.97 -3.59 -37.19
CA LEU A 219 -1.53 -4.05 -35.86
C LEU A 219 -2.68 -4.14 -34.85
N ASN A 220 -3.75 -3.37 -35.04
CA ASN A 220 -4.94 -3.44 -34.19
C ASN A 220 -5.95 -4.51 -34.65
N ASN A 221 -5.70 -5.22 -35.76
CA ASN A 221 -6.60 -6.24 -36.30
C ASN A 221 -5.93 -7.62 -36.44
N PRO A 222 -5.84 -8.41 -35.34
CA PRO A 222 -5.17 -9.71 -35.35
C PRO A 222 -5.73 -10.73 -36.35
N HIS A 223 -6.97 -10.55 -36.82
CA HIS A 223 -7.58 -11.43 -37.82
C HIS A 223 -6.97 -11.27 -39.22
N GLN A 224 -6.28 -10.15 -39.48
CA GLN A 224 -5.59 -9.90 -40.75
C GLN A 224 -4.16 -10.46 -40.76
N TRP A 225 -3.65 -10.91 -39.62
CA TRP A 225 -2.29 -11.43 -39.51
C TRP A 225 -2.15 -12.80 -40.18
N PRO A 226 -0.92 -13.20 -40.57
CA PRO A 226 -0.68 -14.51 -41.16
C PRO A 226 -1.24 -15.64 -40.30
N VAL A 227 -1.90 -16.61 -40.94
CA VAL A 227 -2.42 -17.81 -40.28
C VAL A 227 -1.27 -18.76 -39.95
N ILE A 228 -1.41 -19.49 -38.85
CA ILE A 228 -0.44 -20.48 -38.40
C ILE A 228 -0.09 -21.48 -39.52
N ALA A 229 1.20 -21.62 -39.81
CA ALA A 229 1.65 -22.54 -40.84
C ALA A 229 1.60 -23.98 -40.30
N LYS A 230 1.12 -24.92 -41.12
CA LYS A 230 1.10 -26.34 -40.75
C LYS A 230 2.49 -26.86 -40.35
N ALA A 231 3.53 -26.43 -41.07
CA ALA A 231 4.91 -26.79 -40.76
C ALA A 231 5.35 -26.34 -39.36
N ASP A 232 4.83 -25.22 -38.85
CA ASP A 232 5.17 -24.73 -37.52
C ASP A 232 4.54 -25.63 -36.44
N VAL A 233 3.28 -26.04 -36.64
CA VAL A 233 2.58 -27.01 -35.79
C VAL A 233 3.27 -28.37 -35.81
N ASP A 234 3.62 -28.86 -37.00
CA ASP A 234 4.35 -30.13 -37.17
C ASP A 234 5.71 -30.06 -36.45
N SER A 235 6.46 -28.95 -36.60
CA SER A 235 7.74 -28.75 -35.89
C SER A 235 7.60 -28.83 -34.37
N PHE A 236 6.54 -28.23 -33.81
CA PHE A 236 6.25 -28.32 -32.39
C PHE A 236 5.89 -29.74 -31.94
N HIS A 237 5.16 -30.51 -32.76
CA HIS A 237 4.82 -31.89 -32.40
C HIS A 237 6.02 -32.84 -32.49
N GLU A 238 6.94 -32.59 -33.41
CA GLU A 238 8.15 -33.40 -33.64
C GLU A 238 9.31 -33.04 -32.70
N SER A 239 9.28 -31.88 -32.05
CA SER A 239 10.35 -31.40 -31.16
C SER A 239 10.52 -32.25 -29.89
N SER A 240 11.67 -32.06 -29.23
CA SER A 240 12.00 -32.69 -27.96
C SER A 240 11.03 -32.31 -26.83
N ALA A 241 10.96 -33.14 -25.78
CA ALA A 241 10.12 -32.87 -24.61
C ALA A 241 10.58 -31.61 -23.87
N GLU A 242 11.90 -31.41 -23.79
CA GLU A 242 12.54 -30.25 -23.20
C GLU A 242 12.18 -28.96 -23.94
N SER A 243 12.26 -28.95 -25.28
CA SER A 243 11.85 -27.80 -26.10
C SER A 243 10.36 -27.49 -25.94
N LYS A 244 9.50 -28.51 -25.86
CA LYS A 244 8.05 -28.33 -25.61
C LYS A 244 7.77 -27.69 -24.26
N GLU A 245 8.41 -28.17 -23.19
CA GLU A 245 8.23 -27.62 -21.84
C GLU A 245 8.68 -26.16 -21.74
N ALA A 246 9.85 -25.86 -22.31
CA ALA A 246 10.36 -24.50 -22.36
C ALA A 246 9.47 -23.58 -23.21
N TRP A 247 8.96 -24.06 -24.34
CA TRP A 247 8.00 -23.31 -25.17
C TRP A 247 6.68 -23.03 -24.42
N MET A 248 6.13 -24.03 -23.73
CA MET A 248 4.92 -23.86 -22.91
C MET A 248 5.14 -22.83 -21.80
N SER A 249 6.33 -22.82 -21.20
CA SER A 249 6.70 -21.82 -20.19
C SER A 249 6.72 -20.40 -20.76
N VAL A 250 7.21 -20.21 -21.99
CA VAL A 250 7.18 -18.91 -22.68
C VAL A 250 5.74 -18.49 -23.00
N MET A 251 4.90 -19.40 -23.49
CA MET A 251 3.48 -19.11 -23.73
C MET A 251 2.74 -18.74 -22.44
N GLU A 252 3.06 -19.36 -21.32
CA GLU A 252 2.47 -19.01 -20.03
C GLU A 252 2.86 -17.59 -19.58
N LEU A 253 4.11 -17.17 -19.83
CA LEU A 253 4.53 -15.80 -19.60
C LEU A 253 3.80 -14.79 -20.49
N LEU A 254 3.44 -15.18 -21.72
CA LEU A 254 2.64 -14.35 -22.64
C LEU A 254 1.16 -14.23 -22.23
N LYS A 255 0.63 -15.21 -21.48
CA LYS A 255 -0.73 -15.16 -20.93
C LYS A 255 -0.87 -14.30 -19.68
N VAL A 256 0.21 -13.76 -19.12
CA VAL A 256 0.15 -12.95 -17.90
C VAL A 256 -0.66 -11.67 -18.17
N GLU A 257 -1.95 -11.73 -17.85
CA GLU A 257 -2.88 -10.61 -17.90
C GLU A 257 -2.59 -9.64 -16.74
N LEU A 258 -1.77 -8.62 -17.01
CA LEU A 258 -1.47 -7.57 -16.02
C LEU A 258 -2.75 -6.87 -15.48
N ASN A 259 -3.84 -6.87 -16.26
CA ASN A 259 -5.11 -6.22 -15.93
C ASN A 259 -6.05 -7.03 -15.00
N LYS A 260 -5.81 -8.33 -14.77
CA LYS A 260 -6.72 -9.20 -13.97
C LYS A 260 -6.77 -8.81 -12.48
N HIS A 261 -5.73 -8.13 -11.98
CA HIS A 261 -5.64 -7.70 -10.59
C HIS A 261 -6.67 -6.63 -10.18
N LYS A 262 -7.26 -5.87 -11.11
CA LYS A 262 -8.26 -4.84 -10.78
C LYS A 262 -9.61 -5.46 -10.36
N ALA A 263 -10.08 -6.50 -11.05
CA ALA A 263 -11.35 -7.20 -10.73
C ALA A 263 -11.26 -7.93 -9.37
N ASP A 264 -10.12 -8.59 -9.11
CA ASP A 264 -9.83 -9.23 -7.83
C ASP A 264 -9.75 -8.23 -6.66
N ALA A 265 -9.21 -7.03 -6.91
CA ALA A 265 -9.09 -5.99 -5.88
C ALA A 265 -10.46 -5.47 -5.44
N GLU A 266 -11.40 -5.31 -6.38
CA GLU A 266 -12.75 -4.85 -6.09
C GLU A 266 -13.57 -5.89 -5.32
N GLU A 267 -13.49 -7.16 -5.72
CA GLU A 267 -14.12 -8.26 -4.98
C GLU A 267 -13.54 -8.38 -3.56
N ARG A 268 -12.21 -8.29 -3.40
CA ARG A 268 -11.54 -8.26 -2.09
C ARG A 268 -11.97 -7.06 -1.25
N ARG A 269 -12.15 -5.87 -1.87
CA ARG A 269 -12.65 -4.68 -1.19
C ARG A 269 -14.08 -4.89 -0.68
N LYS A 270 -14.95 -5.49 -1.50
CA LYS A 270 -16.33 -5.80 -1.12
C LYS A 270 -16.39 -6.76 0.07
N LYS A 271 -15.70 -7.91 -0.02
CA LYS A 271 -15.63 -8.89 1.09
C LYS A 271 -15.06 -8.28 2.36
N ARG A 272 -14.06 -7.39 2.23
CA ARG A 272 -13.50 -6.68 3.37
C ARG A 272 -14.52 -5.73 4.02
N LYS A 273 -15.27 -4.96 3.23
CA LYS A 273 -16.33 -4.08 3.74
C LYS A 273 -17.42 -4.86 4.46
N GLU A 274 -17.83 -6.02 3.92
CA GLU A 274 -18.83 -6.89 4.56
C GLU A 274 -18.36 -7.41 5.93
N ARG A 275 -17.10 -7.88 6.01
CA ARG A 275 -16.50 -8.29 7.29
C ARG A 275 -16.37 -7.12 8.27
N ASP A 276 -15.84 -5.99 7.81
CA ASP A 276 -15.62 -4.78 8.62
C ASP A 276 -16.98 -4.24 9.16
N ALA A 277 -18.06 -4.32 8.37
CA ALA A 277 -19.42 -3.99 8.82
C ALA A 277 -19.97 -4.99 9.86
N THR A 278 -19.66 -6.28 9.72
CA THR A 278 -20.06 -7.33 10.66
C THR A 278 -19.39 -7.12 12.02
N GLU A 279 -18.10 -6.78 12.04
CA GLU A 279 -17.35 -6.46 13.26
C GLU A 279 -17.90 -5.22 13.98
N LEU A 280 -18.28 -4.17 13.25
CA LEU A 280 -18.92 -2.99 13.83
C LEU A 280 -20.28 -3.30 14.47
N GLN A 281 -21.09 -4.15 13.82
CA GLN A 281 -22.35 -4.59 14.42
C GLN A 281 -22.12 -5.49 15.64
N LYS A 282 -21.06 -6.32 15.61
CA LYS A 282 -20.66 -7.15 16.74
C LYS A 282 -20.30 -6.26 17.92
N ILE A 283 -19.43 -5.25 17.76
CA ILE A 283 -18.98 -4.44 18.91
C ILE A 283 -20.13 -3.72 19.62
N ALA A 284 -21.10 -3.19 18.86
CA ALA A 284 -22.28 -2.53 19.43
C ALA A 284 -23.14 -3.50 20.27
N LYS A 285 -23.28 -4.75 19.83
CA LYS A 285 -24.00 -5.80 20.56
C LYS A 285 -23.22 -6.36 21.74
N VAL A 286 -21.89 -6.49 21.64
CA VAL A 286 -21.06 -7.05 22.71
C VAL A 286 -21.08 -6.12 23.94
N LEU A 287 -21.25 -4.80 23.78
CA LEU A 287 -21.45 -3.92 24.94
C LEU A 287 -22.76 -4.19 25.71
N ALA A 288 -23.75 -4.82 25.10
CA ALA A 288 -24.95 -5.28 25.79
C ALA A 288 -24.76 -6.68 26.45
N ASP A 289 -23.72 -7.41 26.06
CA ASP A 289 -23.39 -8.72 26.62
C ASP A 289 -22.64 -8.60 27.96
N THR A 290 -23.38 -8.80 29.05
CA THR A 290 -22.83 -8.83 30.40
C THR A 290 -21.95 -10.03 30.72
N ASN A 291 -21.82 -11.01 29.82
CA ASN A 291 -20.92 -12.13 30.01
C ASN A 291 -19.48 -11.84 29.58
N THR A 292 -19.23 -10.68 28.96
CA THR A 292 -17.91 -10.30 28.43
C THR A 292 -17.25 -9.23 29.28
N VAL A 293 -15.94 -9.32 29.55
CA VAL A 293 -15.11 -8.24 30.15
C VAL A 293 -14.18 -7.70 29.08
N PHE A 294 -14.08 -6.38 28.94
CA PHE A 294 -13.13 -5.78 28.01
C PHE A 294 -11.90 -5.30 28.76
N ILE A 295 -10.72 -5.72 28.29
CA ILE A 295 -9.43 -5.37 28.86
C ILE A 295 -8.57 -4.78 27.75
N ALA A 296 -8.38 -3.47 27.77
CA ALA A 296 -7.38 -2.82 26.95
C ALA A 296 -5.99 -3.00 27.56
N ILE A 297 -5.02 -3.36 26.73
CA ILE A 297 -3.62 -3.47 27.14
C ILE A 297 -2.71 -2.77 26.13
N ASP A 298 -1.70 -2.09 26.66
CA ASP A 298 -0.67 -1.42 25.89
C ASP A 298 0.69 -1.58 26.59
N PHE A 299 1.76 -1.70 25.82
CA PHE A 299 3.12 -1.84 26.33
C PHE A 299 4.05 -0.82 25.69
N GLU A 300 4.82 -0.14 26.54
CA GLU A 300 5.98 0.63 26.07
C GLU A 300 7.26 -0.18 26.26
N ALA A 301 8.11 -0.13 25.25
CA ALA A 301 9.44 -0.72 25.27
C ALA A 301 10.48 0.34 24.92
N ILE A 302 11.65 0.24 25.54
CA ILE A 302 12.73 1.20 25.30
C ILE A 302 13.21 1.11 23.84
N GLU A 303 13.35 2.25 23.19
CA GLU A 303 13.73 2.35 21.77
C GLU A 303 15.12 1.79 21.47
N VAL A 304 15.99 1.68 22.48
CA VAL A 304 17.35 1.17 22.34
C VAL A 304 17.39 -0.32 22.63
N SER A 305 18.11 -1.07 21.79
CA SER A 305 18.38 -2.49 21.98
C SER A 305 18.91 -2.74 23.40
N PRO A 306 18.38 -3.74 24.15
CA PRO A 306 17.60 -4.89 23.69
C PRO A 306 16.07 -4.70 23.66
N HIS A 307 15.59 -3.46 23.70
CA HIS A 307 14.15 -3.13 23.78
C HIS A 307 13.44 -3.76 24.98
N PRO A 308 13.96 -3.55 26.21
CA PRO A 308 13.25 -3.99 27.39
C PRO A 308 11.88 -3.30 27.47
N ILE A 309 10.86 -4.07 27.84
CA ILE A 309 9.55 -3.53 28.21
C ILE A 309 9.78 -2.64 29.44
N SER A 310 9.34 -1.38 29.39
CA SER A 310 9.48 -0.42 30.47
C SER A 310 8.17 -0.18 31.21
N GLU A 311 7.03 -0.28 30.52
CA GLU A 311 5.72 0.07 31.07
C GLU A 311 4.64 -0.89 30.57
N VAL A 312 3.59 -1.05 31.37
CA VAL A 312 2.39 -1.81 31.03
C VAL A 312 1.17 -0.97 31.42
N GLY A 313 0.32 -0.69 30.45
CA GLY A 313 -0.98 -0.06 30.66
C GLY A 313 -2.08 -1.07 30.57
N ILE A 314 -3.02 -1.03 31.52
CA ILE A 314 -4.21 -1.88 31.53
C ILE A 314 -5.41 -1.01 31.82
N SER A 315 -6.46 -1.11 31.01
CA SER A 315 -7.74 -0.47 31.29
C SER A 315 -8.88 -1.45 31.12
N ILE A 316 -9.76 -1.55 32.13
CA ILE A 316 -10.79 -2.58 32.20
C ILE A 316 -12.15 -1.92 32.28
N VAL A 317 -13.09 -2.39 31.45
CA VAL A 317 -14.51 -2.07 31.59
C VAL A 317 -15.33 -3.36 31.65
N ASP A 318 -16.20 -3.41 32.65
CA ASP A 318 -17.18 -4.47 32.83
C ASP A 318 -18.55 -3.94 32.37
N PRO A 319 -19.13 -4.45 31.26
CA PRO A 319 -20.45 -4.06 30.79
C PRO A 319 -21.57 -4.14 31.84
N ARG A 320 -21.43 -4.96 32.89
CA ARG A 320 -22.38 -5.01 34.02
C ARG A 320 -22.44 -3.69 34.78
N GLU A 321 -21.30 -3.01 34.91
CA GLU A 321 -21.21 -1.70 35.57
C GLU A 321 -21.84 -0.60 34.69
N LEU A 322 -21.94 -0.81 33.37
CA LEU A 322 -22.48 0.17 32.42
C LEU A 322 -24.02 0.17 32.34
N GLN A 323 -24.69 -0.94 32.66
CA GLN A 323 -26.12 -1.15 32.37
C GLN A 323 -27.07 -0.09 32.95
N THR A 324 -26.73 0.48 34.09
CA THR A 324 -27.57 1.46 34.80
C THR A 324 -27.26 2.90 34.40
N THR A 325 -26.27 3.11 33.53
CA THR A 325 -25.76 4.42 33.15
C THR A 325 -25.97 4.65 31.66
N ASN A 326 -26.65 5.73 31.29
CA ASN A 326 -26.73 6.14 29.88
C ASN A 326 -25.32 6.51 29.38
N PRO A 327 -24.87 6.02 28.21
CA PRO A 327 -23.54 6.32 27.66
C PRO A 327 -23.18 7.81 27.57
N GLY A 328 -24.16 8.70 27.41
CA GLY A 328 -23.89 10.11 27.09
C GLY A 328 -23.39 10.27 25.65
N ASP A 329 -22.72 11.40 25.36
CA ASP A 329 -22.05 11.52 24.06
C ASP A 329 -20.74 10.75 24.06
N LYS A 330 -20.49 9.98 22.99
CA LYS A 330 -19.27 9.16 22.80
C LYS A 330 -18.89 8.23 23.98
N GLY A 331 -19.84 7.90 24.87
CA GLY A 331 -19.60 7.05 26.04
C GLY A 331 -19.00 7.77 27.25
N GLU A 332 -19.02 9.11 27.29
CA GLU A 332 -18.40 9.92 28.35
C GLU A 332 -18.83 9.56 29.78
N ASN A 333 -20.11 9.21 29.97
CA ASN A 333 -20.64 8.85 31.28
C ASN A 333 -20.14 7.49 31.77
N TRP A 334 -19.62 6.66 30.87
CA TRP A 334 -19.02 5.36 31.20
C TRP A 334 -17.54 5.47 31.56
N TRP A 335 -16.86 6.56 31.20
CA TRP A 335 -15.42 6.70 31.45
C TRP A 335 -15.03 6.59 32.94
N PRO A 336 -15.82 7.12 33.91
CA PRO A 336 -15.52 6.94 35.33
C PRO A 336 -15.63 5.49 35.82
N LEU A 337 -16.26 4.60 35.05
CA LEU A 337 -16.44 3.17 35.38
C LEU A 337 -15.29 2.31 34.85
N ILE A 338 -14.37 2.91 34.10
CA ILE A 338 -13.18 2.22 33.59
C ILE A 338 -12.12 2.19 34.70
N LYS A 339 -11.58 1.01 34.98
CA LYS A 339 -10.49 0.83 35.94
C LYS A 339 -9.16 0.82 35.17
N ALA A 340 -8.36 1.86 35.39
CA ALA A 340 -7.07 2.04 34.74
C ALA A 340 -5.92 1.70 35.69
N HIS A 341 -4.89 1.05 35.15
CA HIS A 341 -3.69 0.67 35.85
C HIS A 341 -2.48 1.00 34.98
N HIS A 342 -1.43 1.50 35.63
CA HIS A 342 -0.16 1.76 34.98
C HIS A 342 0.98 1.16 35.81
N LEU A 343 1.67 0.18 35.24
CA LEU A 343 2.82 -0.48 35.86
C LEU A 343 4.10 0.03 35.18
N ARG A 344 5.06 0.49 35.98
CA ARG A 344 6.41 0.83 35.49
C ARG A 344 7.41 -0.19 36.03
N ILE A 345 8.25 -0.70 35.16
CA ILE A 345 9.20 -1.75 35.51
C ILE A 345 10.42 -1.11 36.19
N HIS A 346 10.65 -1.48 37.45
CA HIS A 346 11.61 -0.83 38.35
C HIS A 346 13.01 -0.68 37.73
N GLU A 347 13.54 -1.74 37.14
CA GLU A 347 14.88 -1.81 36.54
C GLU A 347 15.06 -0.85 35.36
N TYR A 348 13.96 -0.42 34.73
CA TYR A 348 13.96 0.43 33.55
C TYR A 348 13.26 1.77 33.79
N ALA A 349 12.76 2.03 35.00
CA ALA A 349 11.98 3.23 35.31
C ALA A 349 12.77 4.53 35.09
N GLY A 350 14.11 4.49 35.16
CA GLY A 350 14.97 5.64 34.84
C GLY A 350 15.21 5.87 33.34
N LEU A 351 14.73 4.99 32.46
CA LEU A 351 14.87 5.10 31.01
C LEU A 351 13.63 5.76 30.42
N ARG A 352 13.82 6.51 29.33
CA ARG A 352 12.75 7.23 28.63
C ARG A 352 12.99 7.22 27.12
N ASN A 353 11.93 7.04 26.34
CA ASN A 353 11.95 7.18 24.89
C ASN A 353 11.96 8.65 24.47
N TYR A 354 12.81 9.00 23.51
CA TYR A 354 12.94 10.38 22.98
C TYR A 354 13.47 10.46 21.55
N ARG A 355 13.98 9.36 20.95
CA ARG A 355 14.66 9.41 19.64
C ARG A 355 13.66 9.33 18.49
N HIS A 356 12.66 8.46 18.62
CA HIS A 356 11.64 8.26 17.59
C HIS A 356 10.29 8.79 18.07
N VAL A 357 10.03 8.63 19.35
CA VAL A 357 8.77 8.98 20.00
C VAL A 357 9.09 9.55 21.38
N GLN A 358 8.43 10.65 21.74
CA GLN A 358 8.56 11.24 23.06
C GLN A 358 7.66 10.51 24.05
N GLY A 359 8.24 9.65 24.90
CA GLY A 359 7.50 8.95 25.96
C GLY A 359 7.19 9.85 27.15
N TRP A 360 6.14 9.55 27.92
CA TRP A 360 5.75 10.30 29.14
C TRP A 360 5.49 9.38 30.34
N PRO A 361 6.49 8.59 30.80
CA PRO A 361 6.27 7.54 31.77
C PRO A 361 5.82 8.02 33.16
N GLU A 362 6.13 9.26 33.53
CA GLU A 362 5.68 9.87 34.79
C GLU A 362 4.26 10.44 34.73
N ASN A 363 3.66 10.57 33.55
CA ASN A 363 2.43 11.34 33.33
C ASN A 363 1.20 10.45 33.14
N PHE A 364 1.01 9.46 34.02
CA PHE A 364 -0.24 8.71 34.04
C PHE A 364 -1.35 9.59 34.65
N ILE A 365 -2.38 9.93 33.86
CA ILE A 365 -3.40 10.90 34.27
C ILE A 365 -4.69 10.26 34.80
N PHE A 366 -4.78 8.93 34.80
CA PHE A 366 -5.96 8.18 35.24
C PHE A 366 -5.76 7.46 36.59
N GLY A 367 -4.71 7.82 37.33
CA GLY A 367 -4.40 7.28 38.65
C GLY A 367 -2.92 7.42 38.97
N ASP A 368 -2.43 6.55 39.85
CA ASP A 368 -1.02 6.51 40.23
C ASP A 368 -0.28 5.37 39.52
N SER A 369 0.95 5.64 39.09
CA SER A 369 1.82 4.59 38.53
C SER A 369 2.36 3.70 39.64
N VAL A 370 2.31 2.39 39.44
CA VAL A 370 2.88 1.41 40.38
C VAL A 370 4.24 0.95 39.85
N ILE A 371 5.28 1.12 40.66
CA ILE A 371 6.62 0.62 40.32
C ILE A 371 6.69 -0.86 40.72
N VAL A 372 6.98 -1.74 39.75
CA VAL A 372 7.00 -3.20 39.94
C VAL A 372 8.36 -3.77 39.50
N PRO A 373 9.03 -4.60 40.30
CA PRO A 373 10.23 -5.33 39.84
C PRO A 373 9.92 -6.19 38.62
N LYS A 374 10.83 -6.27 37.64
CA LYS A 374 10.64 -7.05 36.41
C LYS A 374 10.20 -8.50 36.68
N ALA A 375 10.74 -9.11 37.73
CA ALA A 375 10.41 -10.48 38.14
C ALA A 375 8.95 -10.66 38.60
N GLU A 376 8.29 -9.58 39.03
CA GLU A 376 6.94 -9.58 39.58
C GLU A 376 5.88 -9.06 38.60
N VAL A 377 6.28 -8.53 37.44
CA VAL A 377 5.37 -7.95 36.44
C VAL A 377 4.27 -8.93 36.04
N ALA A 378 4.62 -10.19 35.78
CA ALA A 378 3.64 -11.22 35.43
C ALA A 378 2.58 -11.40 36.53
N ALA A 379 3.04 -11.51 37.78
CA ALA A 379 2.15 -11.66 38.93
C ALA A 379 1.28 -10.41 39.14
N ALA A 380 1.84 -9.21 38.95
CA ALA A 380 1.09 -7.97 39.06
C ALA A 380 -0.05 -7.87 38.01
N ILE A 381 0.23 -8.22 36.75
CA ILE A 381 -0.81 -8.26 35.70
C ILE A 381 -1.86 -9.32 36.02
N LEU A 382 -1.44 -10.53 36.42
CA LEU A 382 -2.37 -11.60 36.78
C LEU A 382 -3.27 -11.22 37.96
N ASN A 383 -2.75 -10.51 38.96
CA ASN A 383 -3.54 -10.01 40.09
C ASN A 383 -4.56 -8.95 39.66
N ILE A 384 -4.26 -8.13 38.65
CA ILE A 384 -5.22 -7.18 38.07
C ILE A 384 -6.34 -7.94 37.31
N PHE A 385 -5.99 -9.04 36.65
CA PHE A 385 -6.92 -9.84 35.86
C PHE A 385 -7.77 -10.81 36.70
N GLU A 386 -7.26 -11.28 37.84
CA GLU A 386 -7.88 -12.31 38.69
C GLU A 386 -9.37 -12.07 39.03
N PRO A 387 -9.82 -10.85 39.36
CA PRO A 387 -11.23 -10.59 39.65
C PRO A 387 -12.17 -10.82 38.44
N TYR A 388 -11.60 -10.84 37.24
CA TYR A 388 -12.33 -10.96 35.98
C TYR A 388 -12.19 -12.36 35.37
N THR A 389 -11.00 -12.97 35.47
CA THR A 389 -10.68 -14.30 34.94
C THR A 389 -11.20 -15.44 35.81
N SER A 390 -11.41 -15.20 37.11
CA SER A 390 -11.96 -16.21 38.04
C SER A 390 -13.44 -16.52 37.81
N THR A 391 -14.07 -15.80 36.90
CA THR A 391 -15.48 -15.99 36.52
C THR A 391 -15.57 -16.78 35.21
N GLU A 392 -16.66 -17.52 34.96
CA GLU A 392 -16.90 -18.24 33.67
C GLU A 392 -17.20 -17.28 32.48
N ARG A 393 -16.59 -16.09 32.48
CA ARG A 393 -16.84 -15.01 31.54
C ARG A 393 -15.85 -15.04 30.38
N THR A 394 -16.27 -14.44 29.28
CA THR A 394 -15.39 -14.20 28.13
C THR A 394 -14.55 -12.96 28.38
N ILE A 395 -13.27 -13.02 28.04
CA ILE A 395 -12.41 -11.84 28.04
C ILE A 395 -12.23 -11.37 26.61
N THR A 396 -12.43 -10.08 26.37
CA THR A 396 -12.11 -9.44 25.10
C THR A 396 -10.93 -8.50 25.31
N LEU A 397 -9.78 -8.86 24.72
CA LEU A 397 -8.63 -7.98 24.70
C LEU A 397 -8.84 -6.87 23.68
N VAL A 398 -8.59 -5.64 24.08
CA VAL A 398 -8.70 -4.46 23.24
C VAL A 398 -7.31 -3.86 23.07
N GLY A 399 -6.95 -3.46 21.85
CA GLY A 399 -5.67 -2.81 21.63
C GLY A 399 -5.66 -1.96 20.38
N HIS A 400 -4.50 -1.38 20.09
CA HIS A 400 -4.29 -0.48 18.97
C HIS A 400 -3.10 -0.98 18.15
N ASP A 401 -3.33 -2.03 17.34
CA ASP A 401 -2.32 -2.99 16.84
C ASP A 401 -1.86 -4.04 17.88
N LEU A 402 -2.82 -4.84 18.35
CA LEU A 402 -2.64 -5.94 19.33
C LEU A 402 -1.53 -6.96 19.00
N GLY A 403 -1.05 -7.01 17.75
CA GLY A 403 -0.04 -7.97 17.33
C GLY A 403 1.28 -7.83 18.09
N GLN A 404 1.63 -6.61 18.49
CA GLN A 404 2.83 -6.34 19.28
C GLN A 404 2.59 -6.62 20.77
N ASP A 405 1.47 -6.16 21.33
CA ASP A 405 1.14 -6.30 22.76
C ASP A 405 1.00 -7.76 23.18
N THR A 406 0.36 -8.58 22.36
CA THR A 406 0.22 -10.03 22.63
C THR A 406 1.58 -10.74 22.69
N ARG A 407 2.56 -10.30 21.90
CA ARG A 407 3.94 -10.81 21.98
C ARG A 407 4.65 -10.34 23.25
N TYR A 408 4.38 -9.12 23.71
CA TYR A 408 4.95 -8.62 24.96
C TYR A 408 4.35 -9.33 26.18
N LEU A 409 3.03 -9.56 26.19
CA LEU A 409 2.37 -10.43 27.18
C LEU A 409 3.05 -11.79 27.31
N TYR A 410 3.29 -12.45 26.16
CA TYR A 410 3.99 -13.72 26.15
C TYR A 410 5.42 -13.60 26.69
N LYS A 411 6.15 -12.54 26.31
CA LYS A 411 7.53 -12.29 26.79
C LYS A 411 7.62 -12.02 28.30
N VAL A 412 6.59 -11.43 28.91
CA VAL A 412 6.53 -11.27 30.37
C VAL A 412 6.08 -12.56 31.07
N GLY A 413 5.75 -13.61 30.33
CA GLY A 413 5.41 -14.93 30.88
C GLY A 413 3.91 -15.19 31.02
N ILE A 414 3.06 -14.39 30.38
CA ILE A 414 1.60 -14.57 30.42
C ILE A 414 1.15 -15.23 29.13
N ASP A 415 0.56 -16.40 29.28
CA ASP A 415 -0.04 -17.17 28.21
C ASP A 415 -1.55 -16.96 28.25
N LEU A 416 -2.05 -16.18 27.28
CA LEU A 416 -3.46 -15.82 27.19
C LEU A 416 -4.37 -17.04 27.12
N GLU A 417 -3.98 -18.09 26.39
CA GLU A 417 -4.79 -19.31 26.27
C GLU A 417 -5.01 -20.04 27.60
N LYS A 418 -4.13 -19.80 28.59
CA LYS A 418 -4.26 -20.34 29.95
C LYS A 418 -5.01 -19.43 30.90
N LEU A 419 -5.18 -18.16 30.53
CA LEU A 419 -5.73 -17.12 31.38
C LEU A 419 -7.27 -17.18 31.46
N ALA A 420 -7.94 -17.53 30.36
CA ALA A 420 -9.39 -17.62 30.31
C ALA A 420 -9.85 -18.69 29.32
N SER A 421 -11.06 -19.23 29.54
CA SER A 421 -11.65 -20.27 28.69
C SER A 421 -12.00 -19.78 27.28
N SER A 422 -12.20 -18.47 27.11
CA SER A 422 -12.47 -17.84 25.83
C SER A 422 -11.87 -16.43 25.81
N ILE A 423 -11.03 -16.16 24.81
CA ILE A 423 -10.42 -14.85 24.57
C ILE A 423 -10.75 -14.36 23.17
N ASP A 424 -11.53 -13.29 23.10
CA ASP A 424 -11.78 -12.52 21.90
C ASP A 424 -10.78 -11.35 21.81
N GLN A 425 -10.58 -10.81 20.61
CA GLN A 425 -9.68 -9.67 20.38
C GLN A 425 -10.38 -8.59 19.54
N VAL A 426 -10.20 -7.33 19.94
CA VAL A 426 -10.71 -6.15 19.24
C VAL A 426 -9.54 -5.19 18.98
N ASP A 427 -9.26 -4.95 17.71
CA ASP A 427 -8.24 -4.01 17.27
C ASP A 427 -8.89 -2.68 16.85
N THR A 428 -8.66 -1.64 17.65
CA THR A 428 -9.26 -0.33 17.45
C THR A 428 -8.79 0.37 16.18
N GLN A 429 -7.61 0.07 15.64
CA GLN A 429 -7.18 0.59 14.33
C GLN A 429 -8.07 0.06 13.22
N ARG A 430 -8.42 -1.23 13.29
CA ARG A 430 -9.31 -1.88 12.31
C ARG A 430 -10.74 -1.39 12.49
N LEU A 431 -11.20 -1.31 13.74
CA LEU A 431 -12.54 -0.86 14.07
C LEU A 431 -12.80 0.58 13.61
N HIS A 432 -11.88 1.50 13.92
CA HIS A 432 -11.97 2.89 13.48
C HIS A 432 -11.94 3.03 11.96
N LYS A 433 -11.02 2.30 11.31
CA LYS A 433 -10.93 2.27 9.85
C LYS A 433 -12.23 1.82 9.19
N ALA A 434 -12.86 0.78 9.75
CA ALA A 434 -14.16 0.30 9.30
C ALA A 434 -15.25 1.36 9.49
N TRP A 435 -15.28 2.00 10.66
CA TRP A 435 -16.30 2.98 11.02
C TRP A 435 -16.26 4.24 10.14
N LYS A 436 -15.07 4.74 9.80
CA LYS A 436 -14.87 5.91 8.92
C LYS A 436 -14.77 5.59 7.42
N ASP A 437 -14.90 4.31 7.02
CA ASP A 437 -14.66 3.82 5.64
C ASP A 437 -13.31 4.28 5.05
N LEU A 438 -12.22 4.11 5.82
CA LEU A 438 -10.87 4.55 5.42
C LEU A 438 -10.09 3.45 4.69
N ASP A 439 -9.22 3.86 3.77
CA ASP A 439 -8.32 2.95 3.07
C ASP A 439 -7.09 2.54 3.92
N GLN A 440 -6.68 3.38 4.87
CA GLN A 440 -5.52 3.16 5.74
C GLN A 440 -5.92 3.18 7.23
N GLN A 441 -5.16 2.44 8.05
CA GLN A 441 -5.25 2.52 9.50
C GLN A 441 -4.63 3.85 9.98
N ARG A 442 -4.99 4.28 11.19
CA ARG A 442 -4.54 5.54 11.79
C ARG A 442 -3.93 5.26 13.15
N SER A 443 -2.96 6.09 13.55
CA SER A 443 -2.38 6.08 14.90
C SER A 443 -3.43 6.46 15.95
N LEU A 444 -3.17 6.14 17.21
CA LEU A 444 -4.14 6.34 18.29
C LEU A 444 -4.54 7.80 18.40
N GLY A 445 -3.58 8.73 18.40
CA GLY A 445 -3.86 10.17 18.41
C GLY A 445 -4.81 10.61 17.30
N ARG A 446 -4.61 10.12 16.06
CA ARG A 446 -5.51 10.43 14.94
C ARG A 446 -6.90 9.82 15.09
N VAL A 447 -7.01 8.61 15.66
CA VAL A 447 -8.31 7.99 15.97
C VAL A 447 -9.05 8.84 17.02
N LEU A 448 -8.34 9.32 18.03
CA LEU A 448 -8.91 10.19 19.06
C LEU A 448 -9.32 11.55 18.49
N ASP A 449 -8.51 12.15 17.62
CA ASP A 449 -8.85 13.38 16.88
C ASP A 449 -10.13 13.20 16.05
N ASP A 450 -10.24 12.09 15.31
CA ASP A 450 -11.41 11.77 14.46
C ASP A 450 -12.70 11.53 15.25
N LEU A 451 -12.56 11.12 16.52
CA LEU A 451 -13.64 10.96 17.49
C LEU A 451 -13.84 12.25 18.33
N GLU A 452 -13.00 13.26 18.13
CA GLU A 452 -12.91 14.50 18.90
C GLU A 452 -12.84 14.23 20.42
N LEU A 453 -12.03 13.24 20.81
CA LEU A 453 -11.72 12.92 22.19
C LEU A 453 -10.46 13.68 22.59
N SER A 454 -10.52 14.45 23.67
CA SER A 454 -9.33 15.12 24.21
C SER A 454 -8.37 14.09 24.82
N TYR A 455 -7.09 14.24 24.52
CA TYR A 455 -6.03 13.41 25.07
C TYR A 455 -4.78 14.24 25.36
N GLU A 456 -4.03 13.77 26.35
CA GLU A 456 -2.71 14.27 26.74
C GLU A 456 -1.80 13.07 27.03
N TYR A 457 -0.49 13.28 26.87
CA TYR A 457 0.56 12.33 27.23
C TYR A 457 0.37 10.93 26.61
N LEU A 458 0.18 10.87 25.27
CA LEU A 458 0.36 9.63 24.51
C LEU A 458 1.79 9.11 24.69
N HIS A 459 2.01 7.81 24.53
CA HIS A 459 3.27 7.13 24.87
C HIS A 459 3.53 7.09 26.38
N ASN A 460 2.43 6.95 27.10
CA ASN A 460 2.35 6.47 28.46
C ASN A 460 1.39 5.29 28.39
N ALA A 461 1.89 4.07 28.63
CA ALA A 461 1.12 2.86 28.33
C ALA A 461 -0.26 2.86 29.04
N GLY A 462 -0.32 3.35 30.28
CA GLY A 462 -1.57 3.46 31.05
C GLY A 462 -2.60 4.39 30.41
N ASN A 463 -2.14 5.55 29.92
CA ASN A 463 -3.00 6.48 29.19
C ASN A 463 -3.44 5.89 27.85
N ASP A 464 -2.54 5.26 27.10
CA ASP A 464 -2.83 4.70 25.78
C ASP A 464 -3.83 3.54 25.88
N ALA A 465 -3.73 2.68 26.89
CA ALA A 465 -4.74 1.67 27.18
C ALA A 465 -6.11 2.29 27.50
N MET A 466 -6.15 3.37 28.29
CA MET A 466 -7.39 4.08 28.61
C MET A 466 -8.03 4.71 27.37
N TYR A 467 -7.25 5.44 26.57
CA TYR A 467 -7.74 6.08 25.36
C TYR A 467 -8.18 5.07 24.31
N THR A 468 -7.48 3.95 24.19
CA THR A 468 -7.88 2.84 23.31
C THR A 468 -9.27 2.32 23.68
N LEU A 469 -9.54 2.11 24.98
CA LEU A 469 -10.85 1.65 25.43
C LEU A 469 -11.94 2.71 25.23
N ARG A 470 -11.64 3.98 25.52
CA ARG A 470 -12.55 5.10 25.25
C ARG A 470 -12.90 5.21 23.76
N ALA A 471 -11.93 5.04 22.88
CA ALA A 471 -12.15 5.05 21.44
C ALA A 471 -13.07 3.91 20.99
N MET A 472 -12.86 2.69 21.51
CA MET A 472 -13.74 1.56 21.25
C MET A 472 -15.19 1.85 21.70
N LEU A 473 -15.38 2.37 22.92
CA LEU A 473 -16.69 2.71 23.46
C LEU A 473 -17.37 3.81 22.63
N ALA A 474 -16.64 4.85 22.24
CA ALA A 474 -17.16 5.94 21.40
C ALA A 474 -17.66 5.42 20.05
N ILE A 475 -16.88 4.55 19.39
CA ILE A 475 -17.29 3.91 18.13
C ILE A 475 -18.54 3.05 18.34
N ALA A 476 -18.57 2.23 19.39
CA ALA A 476 -19.70 1.36 19.67
C ALA A 476 -21.00 2.15 19.95
N VAL A 477 -20.92 3.25 20.69
CA VAL A 477 -22.05 4.17 20.92
C VAL A 477 -22.52 4.80 19.60
N ALA A 478 -21.59 5.26 18.75
CA ALA A 478 -21.91 5.86 17.46
C ALA A 478 -22.60 4.85 16.52
N VAL A 479 -22.11 3.61 16.47
CA VAL A 479 -22.73 2.54 15.68
C VAL A 479 -24.11 2.17 16.22
N GLY A 480 -24.27 2.08 17.54
CA GLY A 480 -25.54 1.77 18.19
C GLY A 480 -26.65 2.78 17.88
N LYS A 481 -26.35 4.09 17.95
CA LYS A 481 -27.30 5.17 17.57
C LYS A 481 -27.74 5.05 16.10
N GLY A 482 -26.78 4.80 15.20
CA GLY A 482 -27.07 4.66 13.76
C GLY A 482 -27.86 3.41 13.39
N THR A 483 -27.89 2.37 14.25
CA THR A 483 -28.76 1.19 14.06
C THR A 483 -30.19 1.43 14.53
N SER A 484 -30.40 2.08 15.69
CA SER A 484 -31.75 2.36 16.19
C SER A 484 -32.54 3.28 15.28
N GLU A 485 -31.91 4.30 14.69
CA GLU A 485 -32.57 5.23 13.76
C GLU A 485 -33.04 4.54 12.46
N LYS A 486 -32.28 3.54 11.97
CA LYS A 486 -32.65 2.77 10.78
C LYS A 486 -33.78 1.77 11.04
N ASP A 487 -33.80 1.19 12.24
CA ASP A 487 -34.87 0.27 12.64
C ASP A 487 -36.19 1.04 12.82
N ASP A 488 -36.17 2.23 13.42
CA ASP A 488 -37.35 3.10 13.56
C ASP A 488 -37.88 3.58 12.19
N GLU A 489 -37.03 4.00 11.24
CA GLU A 489 -37.47 4.36 9.88
C GLU A 489 -38.09 3.18 9.11
N SER A 490 -37.65 1.94 9.38
CA SER A 490 -38.19 0.74 8.75
C SER A 490 -39.56 0.33 9.33
N ILE A 491 -39.79 0.62 10.61
CA ILE A 491 -41.06 0.40 11.30
C ILE A 491 -42.09 1.47 10.88
N GLU A 492 -41.68 2.73 10.71
CA GLU A 492 -42.56 3.78 10.18
C GLU A 492 -43.00 3.51 8.73
N LYS A 493 -42.10 3.03 7.86
CA LYS A 493 -42.45 2.65 6.46
C LYS A 493 -43.37 1.44 6.36
N SER A 494 -43.39 0.56 7.37
CA SER A 494 -44.29 -0.60 7.41
C SER A 494 -45.62 -0.34 8.13
N SER A 495 -45.76 0.79 8.81
CA SER A 495 -46.97 1.19 9.55
C SER A 495 -47.81 2.27 8.89
N SER A 496 -47.37 2.86 7.77
CA SER A 496 -48.23 3.71 6.92
C SER A 496 -49.40 2.91 6.32
N PRO A 497 -50.67 3.24 6.62
CA PRO A 497 -51.82 2.53 6.09
C PRO A 497 -51.92 2.74 4.57
N SER A 498 -52.14 1.65 3.83
CA SER A 498 -52.59 1.72 2.45
C SER A 498 -53.93 2.47 2.39
N GLU A 499 -53.91 3.73 1.98
CA GLU A 499 -55.14 4.45 1.64
C GLU A 499 -55.84 3.70 0.51
N GLY A 500 -57.00 3.14 0.86
CA GLY A 500 -57.85 2.40 -0.04
C GLY A 500 -58.37 3.30 -1.16
N GLN A 501 -58.23 2.83 -2.39
CA GLN A 501 -59.00 3.32 -3.51
C GLN A 501 -60.48 2.98 -3.29
N VAL A 502 -61.31 4.02 -3.15
CA VAL A 502 -62.77 3.95 -3.35
C VAL A 502 -63.08 4.46 -4.75
#